data_AF-A0A091D6M9-F1
#
_entry.id   AF-A0A091D6M9-F1
#
_cell.length_a   1.000
_cell.length_b   1.000
_cell.length_c   1.000
_cell.angle_alpha   90.00
_cell.angle_beta   90.00
_cell.angle_gamma   90.00
#
_symmetry.space_group_name_H-M   'P 1'
#
loop_
_entity.id
_entity.type
_entity.pdbx_description
1 polymer ?
#
loop_
_entity_poly.entity_id
_entity_poly.type
_entity_poly.pdbx_seq_one_letter_code
_entity_poly.pdbx_strand_id
1 'polypeptide(L)'
;MGFVKVVKNKAYFKRYQVKFRRRQEGKTDYYARKRLVNQDKNKYSTPKYRMIVRVTDRDIIRQIAYARIEGDMIVCAEYAHELPKYSVKVGLTNYAAAYHTGLLLARRLLNSKEFSAEVHWKHIMGQNIAEYMRYLMEEDEDAYKKQFSQYIKNNVTPDMMEEMYKKAHTDIRENPVYEKKPKREVKKKR
;
A
#
# COMPACT_ATOMS: atom_id res chain seq x y z
N MET A 1 -5.84 -29.28 -51.37
CA MET A 1 -5.10 -28.20 -50.69
C MET A 1 -6.10 -27.30 -49.98
N GLY A 2 -5.92 -27.05 -48.68
CA GLY A 2 -6.99 -26.82 -47.70
C GLY A 2 -8.03 -25.74 -48.01
N PHE A 3 -9.31 -26.09 -47.82
CA PHE A 3 -10.50 -25.25 -48.00
C PHE A 3 -10.70 -24.18 -46.91
N VAL A 4 -9.73 -23.95 -46.02
CA VAL A 4 -9.87 -23.03 -44.86
C VAL A 4 -9.01 -21.78 -45.07
N LYS A 5 -9.66 -20.61 -45.03
CA LYS A 5 -9.02 -19.30 -45.13
C LYS A 5 -8.01 -19.08 -43.99
N VAL A 6 -6.77 -18.73 -44.33
CA VAL A 6 -5.73 -18.41 -43.34
C VAL A 6 -5.99 -17.03 -42.71
N VAL A 7 -6.46 -17.03 -41.46
CA VAL A 7 -6.77 -15.80 -40.69
C VAL A 7 -5.53 -15.17 -40.07
N LYS A 8 -4.60 -15.99 -39.56
CA LYS A 8 -3.33 -15.52 -38.95
C LYS A 8 -2.24 -15.30 -40.01
N ASN A 9 -2.47 -14.31 -40.87
CA ASN A 9 -1.55 -13.93 -41.95
C ASN A 9 -0.57 -12.81 -41.53
N LYS A 10 0.35 -12.42 -42.43
CA LYS A 10 1.32 -11.34 -42.16
C LYS A 10 0.62 -10.01 -41.79
N ALA A 11 -0.52 -9.71 -42.40
CA ALA A 11 -1.29 -8.51 -42.10
C ALA A 11 -1.91 -8.52 -40.70
N TYR A 12 -2.34 -9.69 -40.20
CA TYR A 12 -2.82 -9.89 -38.84
C TYR A 12 -1.73 -9.54 -37.82
N PHE A 13 -0.54 -10.13 -37.96
CA PHE A 13 0.56 -9.88 -37.01
C PHE A 13 1.05 -8.43 -37.02
N LYS A 14 0.97 -7.72 -38.16
CA LYS A 14 1.26 -6.28 -38.23
C LYS A 14 0.32 -5.42 -37.39
N ARG A 15 -0.91 -5.88 -37.11
CA ARG A 15 -1.94 -5.14 -36.35
C ARG A 15 -2.19 -5.73 -34.96
N TYR A 16 -1.55 -6.85 -34.62
CA TYR A 16 -1.81 -7.56 -33.39
C TYR A 16 -1.19 -6.82 -32.20
N GLN A 17 -2.03 -6.29 -31.31
CA GLN A 17 -1.57 -5.66 -30.08
C GLN A 17 -1.38 -6.69 -28.97
N VAL A 18 -0.13 -6.88 -28.55
CA VAL A 18 0.20 -7.75 -27.43
C VAL A 18 -0.31 -7.16 -26.11
N LYS A 19 -0.85 -8.01 -25.25
CA LYS A 19 -1.15 -7.64 -23.86
C LYS A 19 0.16 -7.61 -23.06
N PHE A 20 0.15 -6.99 -21.87
CA PHE A 20 1.31 -7.02 -20.97
C PHE A 20 1.76 -8.46 -20.68
N ARG A 21 3.09 -8.67 -20.58
CA ARG A 21 3.71 -10.00 -20.39
C ARG A 21 3.02 -10.84 -19.30
N ARG A 22 2.84 -10.29 -18.10
CA ARG A 22 2.21 -11.03 -16.97
C ARG A 22 0.72 -11.33 -17.18
N ARG A 23 0.04 -10.58 -18.05
CA ARG A 23 -1.35 -10.86 -18.44
C ARG A 23 -1.42 -11.99 -19.46
N GLN A 24 -0.45 -12.06 -20.38
CA GLN A 24 -0.29 -13.18 -21.32
C GLN A 24 0.03 -14.48 -20.58
N GLU A 25 0.89 -14.42 -19.55
CA GLU A 25 1.17 -15.54 -18.65
C GLU A 25 0.01 -15.88 -17.68
N GLY A 26 -1.05 -15.06 -17.62
CA GLY A 26 -2.17 -15.27 -16.71
C GLY A 26 -1.87 -15.07 -15.22
N LYS A 27 -0.71 -14.50 -14.86
CA LYS A 27 -0.24 -14.38 -13.46
C LYS A 27 -0.69 -13.12 -12.73
N THR A 28 -1.26 -12.14 -13.43
CA THR A 28 -1.61 -10.85 -12.82
C THR A 28 -2.87 -10.26 -13.42
N ASP A 29 -3.83 -10.00 -12.54
CA ASP A 29 -4.93 -9.09 -12.82
C ASP A 29 -4.49 -7.64 -12.55
N TYR A 30 -4.32 -6.88 -13.64
CA TYR A 30 -3.92 -5.48 -13.58
C TYR A 30 -5.03 -4.56 -13.08
N TYR A 31 -6.30 -4.95 -13.20
CA TYR A 31 -7.42 -4.15 -12.71
C TYR A 31 -7.45 -4.14 -11.18
N ALA A 32 -7.40 -5.32 -10.56
CA ALA A 32 -7.28 -5.45 -9.11
C ALA A 32 -5.96 -4.84 -8.60
N ARG A 33 -4.83 -5.09 -9.27
CA ARG A 33 -3.52 -4.54 -8.87
C ARG A 33 -3.51 -3.01 -8.87
N LYS A 34 -4.04 -2.36 -9.91
CA LYS A 34 -4.12 -0.89 -9.99
C LYS A 34 -4.86 -0.31 -8.78
N ARG A 35 -6.00 -0.89 -8.42
CA ARG A 35 -6.83 -0.44 -7.29
C ARG A 35 -6.15 -0.67 -5.94
N LEU A 36 -5.47 -1.80 -5.79
CA LEU A 36 -4.80 -2.18 -4.55
C LEU A 36 -3.57 -1.32 -4.27
N VAL A 37 -2.75 -1.08 -5.29
CA VAL A 37 -1.45 -0.41 -5.17
C VAL A 37 -1.56 1.12 -5.18
N ASN A 38 -2.57 1.69 -5.84
CA ASN A 38 -2.70 3.14 -5.93
C ASN A 38 -2.80 3.77 -4.53
N GLN A 39 -1.95 4.77 -4.27
CA GLN A 39 -1.89 5.53 -3.04
C GLN A 39 -2.31 6.96 -3.34
N ASP A 40 -2.99 7.60 -2.38
CA ASP A 40 -3.38 9.00 -2.52
C ASP A 40 -2.12 9.88 -2.64
N LYS A 41 -2.12 10.79 -3.62
CA LYS A 41 -0.94 11.64 -3.91
C LYS A 41 -0.58 12.60 -2.78
N ASN A 42 -1.55 12.93 -1.91
CA ASN A 42 -1.32 13.74 -0.72
C ASN A 42 -0.49 13.01 0.36
N LYS A 43 -0.25 11.71 0.22
CA LYS A 43 0.61 10.91 1.12
C LYS A 43 2.06 10.82 0.63
N TYR A 44 2.40 11.51 -0.45
CA TYR A 44 3.78 11.66 -0.95
C TYR A 44 4.50 10.30 -1.11
N SER A 45 5.69 10.16 -0.53
CA SER A 45 6.51 8.94 -0.62
C SER A 45 6.08 7.82 0.34
N THR A 46 4.95 7.96 1.05
CA THR A 46 4.50 6.96 2.03
C THR A 46 4.15 5.62 1.36
N PRO A 47 4.87 4.53 1.66
CA PRO A 47 4.66 3.25 1.00
C PRO A 47 3.30 2.63 1.37
N LYS A 48 2.57 2.14 0.37
CA LYS A 48 1.36 1.35 0.57
C LYS A 48 1.69 -0.13 0.59
N TYR A 49 1.74 -0.72 1.79
CA TYR A 49 2.03 -2.14 1.96
C TYR A 49 0.82 -3.00 1.60
N ARG A 50 1.08 -4.16 0.99
CA ARG A 50 0.09 -5.21 0.74
C ARG A 50 0.67 -6.57 1.06
N MET A 51 -0.16 -7.45 1.62
CA MET A 51 0.18 -8.85 1.82
C MET A 51 -0.17 -9.64 0.55
N ILE A 52 0.84 -10.29 -0.03
CA ILE A 52 0.70 -11.19 -1.16
C ILE A 52 0.63 -12.61 -0.61
N VAL A 53 -0.47 -13.31 -0.89
CA VAL A 53 -0.64 -14.73 -0.56
C VAL A 53 -0.74 -15.51 -1.88
N ARG A 54 0.09 -16.53 -2.02
CA ARG A 54 0.10 -17.46 -3.16
C ARG A 54 0.11 -18.89 -2.63
N VAL A 55 -0.88 -19.67 -3.03
CA VAL A 55 -0.92 -21.11 -2.77
C VAL A 55 -0.51 -21.79 -4.06
N THR A 56 0.48 -22.66 -3.97
CA THR A 56 0.90 -23.58 -5.02
C THR A 56 0.53 -25.00 -4.61
N ASP A 57 0.69 -25.97 -5.51
CA ASP A 57 0.31 -27.36 -5.21
C ASP A 57 1.07 -27.97 -4.03
N ARG A 58 2.27 -27.44 -3.71
CA ARG A 58 3.16 -28.00 -2.68
C ARG A 58 3.62 -27.00 -1.62
N ASP A 59 3.33 -25.71 -1.80
CA ASP A 59 3.83 -24.66 -0.91
C ASP A 59 2.86 -23.48 -0.80
N ILE A 60 2.94 -22.76 0.32
CA ILE A 60 2.24 -21.51 0.56
C ILE A 60 3.28 -20.41 0.72
N ILE A 61 3.24 -19.44 -0.19
CA ILE A 61 4.14 -18.30 -0.22
C ILE A 61 3.39 -17.08 0.31
N ARG A 62 3.95 -16.41 1.31
CA ARG A 62 3.42 -15.16 1.86
C ARG A 62 4.48 -14.09 1.86
N GLN A 63 4.14 -12.91 1.36
CA GLN A 63 5.10 -11.82 1.24
C GLN A 63 4.41 -10.50 1.61
N ILE A 64 5.16 -9.58 2.18
CA ILE A 64 4.72 -8.19 2.34
C ILE A 64 5.52 -7.36 1.35
N ALA A 65 4.81 -6.62 0.50
CA ALA A 65 5.44 -5.80 -0.52
C ALA A 65 4.80 -4.42 -0.60
N TYR A 66 5.56 -3.45 -1.09
CA TYR A 66 5.05 -2.15 -1.54
C TYR A 66 5.55 -1.88 -2.95
N ALA A 67 4.84 -1.04 -3.71
CA ALA A 67 5.20 -0.78 -5.09
C ALA A 67 6.13 0.44 -5.22
N ARG A 68 7.15 0.31 -6.07
CA ARG A 68 7.96 1.41 -6.63
C ARG A 68 7.85 1.39 -8.15
N ILE A 69 8.42 2.39 -8.81
CA ILE A 69 8.39 2.54 -10.27
C ILE A 69 9.18 1.40 -10.94
N GLU A 70 10.36 1.09 -10.40
CA GLU A 70 11.23 0.02 -10.91
C GLU A 70 10.63 -1.38 -10.72
N GLY A 71 9.92 -1.58 -9.61
CA GLY A 71 9.35 -2.88 -9.24
C GLY A 71 8.70 -2.87 -7.86
N ASP A 72 8.13 -4.01 -7.46
CA ASP A 72 7.69 -4.18 -6.08
C ASP A 72 8.88 -4.53 -5.20
N MET A 73 9.01 -3.82 -4.08
CA MET A 73 10.00 -4.12 -3.05
C MET A 73 9.38 -5.07 -2.02
N ILE A 74 10.02 -6.21 -1.80
CA ILE A 74 9.61 -7.21 -0.80
C ILE A 74 10.26 -6.83 0.54
N VAL A 75 9.43 -6.64 1.56
CA VAL A 75 9.88 -6.30 2.92
C VAL A 75 10.22 -7.55 3.72
N CYS A 76 9.34 -8.54 3.64
CA CYS A 76 9.47 -9.81 4.36
C CYS A 76 8.76 -10.89 3.54
N ALA A 77 9.27 -12.11 3.59
CA ALA A 77 8.77 -13.27 2.87
C ALA A 77 8.84 -14.51 3.75
N GLU A 78 7.83 -15.36 3.62
CA GLU A 78 7.73 -16.64 4.31
C GLU A 78 7.20 -17.72 3.38
N TYR A 79 7.61 -18.94 3.66
CA TYR A 79 7.25 -20.13 2.89
C TYR A 79 6.83 -21.27 3.81
N ALA A 80 5.91 -22.13 3.35
CA ALA A 80 5.45 -23.26 4.14
C ALA A 80 6.53 -24.34 4.27
N HIS A 81 7.45 -24.47 3.31
CA HIS A 81 8.59 -25.37 3.42
C HIS A 81 9.57 -25.02 4.55
N GLU A 82 9.42 -23.88 5.21
CA GLU A 82 10.16 -23.53 6.43
C GLU A 82 9.50 -24.04 7.72
N LEU A 83 8.20 -24.38 7.67
CA LEU A 83 7.45 -24.90 8.82
C LEU A 83 8.02 -26.18 9.45
N PRO A 84 8.69 -27.09 8.73
CA PRO A 84 9.36 -28.24 9.34
C PRO A 84 10.41 -27.87 10.40
N LYS A 85 10.98 -26.66 10.37
CA LYS A 85 11.86 -26.13 11.42
C LYS A 85 11.13 -25.91 12.74
N TYR A 86 9.81 -25.75 12.69
CA TYR A 86 8.92 -25.45 13.82
C TYR A 86 7.97 -26.63 14.10
N SER A 87 8.46 -27.86 13.92
CA SER A 87 7.77 -29.13 14.22
C SER A 87 6.65 -29.56 13.24
N VAL A 88 6.25 -28.73 12.28
CA VAL A 88 5.23 -29.11 11.27
C VAL A 88 5.92 -29.72 10.05
N LYS A 89 6.15 -31.04 10.09
CA LYS A 89 6.94 -31.76 9.07
C LYS A 89 6.18 -32.07 7.77
N VAL A 90 4.86 -32.20 7.82
CA VAL A 90 4.01 -32.63 6.68
C VAL A 90 2.75 -31.76 6.59
N GLY A 91 2.07 -31.80 5.44
CA GLY A 91 0.80 -31.09 5.24
C GLY A 91 0.95 -29.58 5.05
N LEU A 92 1.94 -29.16 4.25
CA LEU A 92 2.35 -27.75 4.12
C LEU A 92 1.38 -26.86 3.32
N THR A 93 0.36 -27.44 2.70
CA THR A 93 -0.64 -26.71 1.89
C THR A 93 -2.03 -26.69 2.50
N ASN A 94 -2.20 -27.27 3.70
CA ASN A 94 -3.50 -27.26 4.38
C ASN A 94 -3.79 -25.90 5.04
N TYR A 95 -5.00 -25.74 5.55
CA TYR A 95 -5.42 -24.51 6.22
C TYR A 95 -4.56 -24.17 7.45
N ALA A 96 -4.12 -25.18 8.21
CA ALA A 96 -3.27 -24.98 9.39
C ALA A 96 -1.88 -24.43 9.00
N ALA A 97 -1.24 -24.99 7.98
CA ALA A 97 0.03 -24.51 7.44
C ALA A 97 -0.11 -23.08 6.88
N ALA A 98 -1.25 -22.75 6.28
CA ALA A 98 -1.58 -21.39 5.91
C ALA A 98 -1.59 -20.49 7.16
N TYR A 99 -2.32 -20.85 8.21
CA TYR A 99 -2.35 -20.04 9.44
C TYR A 99 -0.94 -19.83 10.04
N HIS A 100 -0.16 -20.90 10.20
CA HIS A 100 1.18 -20.84 10.78
C HIS A 100 2.17 -20.02 9.94
N THR A 101 2.15 -20.13 8.60
CA THR A 101 2.99 -19.27 7.73
C THR A 101 2.64 -17.79 7.87
N GLY A 102 1.39 -17.45 8.14
CA GLY A 102 0.98 -16.06 8.43
C GLY A 102 1.51 -15.53 9.74
N LEU A 103 1.38 -16.33 10.79
CA LEU A 103 1.91 -16.00 12.11
C LEU A 103 3.43 -15.79 12.06
N LEU A 104 4.13 -16.65 11.32
CA LEU A 104 5.58 -16.54 11.14
C LEU A 104 5.94 -15.25 10.41
N LEU A 105 5.23 -14.90 9.33
CA LEU A 105 5.47 -13.66 8.57
C LEU A 105 5.27 -12.43 9.44
N ALA A 106 4.20 -12.42 10.24
CA ALA A 106 3.92 -11.32 11.16
C ALA A 106 5.04 -11.18 12.21
N ARG A 107 5.46 -12.29 12.83
CA ARG A 107 6.56 -12.28 13.80
C ARG A 107 7.88 -11.86 13.16
N ARG A 108 8.23 -12.37 11.97
CA ARG A 108 9.46 -11.97 11.28
C ARG A 108 9.42 -10.51 10.89
N LEU A 109 8.30 -10.00 10.37
CA LEU A 109 8.17 -8.57 10.07
C LEU A 109 8.34 -7.69 11.31
N LEU A 110 7.81 -8.12 12.46
CA LEU A 110 7.91 -7.40 13.73
C LEU A 110 9.26 -7.55 14.43
N ASN A 111 10.07 -8.55 14.04
CA ASN A 111 11.37 -8.85 14.64
C ASN A 111 12.54 -8.42 13.76
N SER A 112 12.41 -8.53 12.43
CA SER A 112 13.36 -8.00 11.44
C SER A 112 13.30 -6.49 11.37
N LYS A 113 12.14 -5.93 11.72
CA LYS A 113 12.07 -4.58 12.20
C LYS A 113 12.45 -4.67 13.68
N GLU A 114 13.56 -4.07 14.07
CA GLU A 114 13.38 -3.04 15.08
C GLU A 114 12.17 -2.23 14.61
N PHE A 115 10.99 -2.50 15.17
CA PHE A 115 9.91 -1.54 15.06
C PHE A 115 10.47 -0.32 15.76
N SER A 116 11.13 0.55 14.99
CA SER A 116 11.46 1.88 15.44
C SER A 116 10.10 2.53 15.59
N ALA A 117 9.55 2.38 16.81
CA ALA A 117 8.42 3.16 17.27
C ALA A 117 8.69 4.61 16.94
N GLU A 118 9.95 5.04 16.98
CA GLU A 118 10.45 6.29 16.44
C GLU A 118 10.04 6.53 14.97
N VAL A 119 10.50 5.78 13.96
CA VAL A 119 10.14 6.06 12.55
C VAL A 119 8.63 6.05 12.32
N HIS A 120 7.90 5.13 12.95
CA HIS A 120 6.45 5.11 12.85
C HIS A 120 5.80 6.33 13.53
N TRP A 121 6.31 6.72 14.69
CA TRP A 121 5.92 7.92 15.43
C TRP A 121 6.25 9.19 14.65
N LYS A 122 7.40 9.27 13.97
CA LYS A 122 7.77 10.37 13.07
C LYS A 122 6.74 10.54 11.96
N HIS A 123 6.23 9.43 11.40
CA HIS A 123 5.15 9.47 10.40
C HIS A 123 3.79 9.81 11.01
N ILE A 124 3.48 9.35 12.23
CA ILE A 124 2.24 9.69 12.95
C ILE A 124 2.20 11.18 13.28
N MET A 125 3.33 11.74 13.72
CA MET A 125 3.48 13.15 14.06
C MET A 125 3.69 14.06 12.82
N GLY A 126 3.61 13.49 11.61
CA GLY A 126 3.69 14.25 10.38
C GLY A 126 5.08 14.79 10.03
N GLN A 127 6.15 14.28 10.65
CA GLN A 127 7.52 14.74 10.36
C GLN A 127 7.94 14.47 8.92
N ASN A 128 7.45 13.40 8.29
CA ASN A 128 7.66 13.13 6.86
C ASN A 128 7.00 14.20 5.96
N ILE A 129 5.87 14.75 6.39
CA ILE A 129 5.20 15.86 5.69
C ILE A 129 5.99 17.14 5.93
N ALA A 130 6.45 17.39 7.15
CA ALA A 130 7.29 18.54 7.49
C ALA A 130 8.63 18.53 6.74
N GLU A 131 9.30 17.37 6.63
CA GLU A 131 10.51 17.19 5.82
C GLU A 131 10.24 17.45 4.35
N TYR A 132 9.12 16.97 3.81
CA TYR A 132 8.75 17.24 2.42
C TYR A 132 8.38 18.70 2.17
N MET A 133 7.75 19.36 3.14
CA MET A 133 7.50 20.81 3.11
C MET A 133 8.81 21.58 3.07
N ARG A 134 9.77 21.25 3.95
CA ARG A 134 11.11 21.88 3.97
C ARG A 134 11.85 21.69 2.65
N TYR A 135 11.88 20.45 2.15
CA TYR A 135 12.50 20.13 0.86
C TYR A 135 11.90 20.94 -0.29
N LEU A 136 10.56 21.02 -0.39
CA LEU A 136 9.90 21.80 -1.43
C LEU A 136 10.07 23.32 -1.27
N MET A 137 10.16 23.83 -0.04
CA MET A 137 10.47 25.25 0.19
C MET A 137 11.86 25.63 -0.31
N GLU A 138 12.83 24.72 -0.20
CA GLU A 138 14.22 24.95 -0.63
C GLU A 138 14.41 24.76 -2.14
N GLU A 139 13.73 23.80 -2.76
CA GLU A 139 13.92 23.45 -4.17
C GLU A 139 13.01 24.23 -5.14
N ASP A 140 11.72 24.37 -4.82
CA ASP A 140 10.72 24.95 -5.74
C ASP A 140 9.55 25.57 -4.97
N GLU A 141 9.63 26.89 -4.77
CA GLU A 141 8.64 27.66 -4.03
C GLU A 141 7.23 27.65 -4.68
N ASP A 142 7.16 27.52 -6.01
CA ASP A 142 5.89 27.46 -6.75
C ASP A 142 5.23 26.09 -6.58
N ALA A 143 6.01 25.02 -6.61
CA ALA A 143 5.55 23.69 -6.27
C ALA A 143 5.09 23.62 -4.80
N TYR A 144 5.82 24.25 -3.87
CA TYR A 144 5.42 24.34 -2.46
C TYR A 144 4.06 25.03 -2.29
N LYS A 145 3.87 26.22 -2.88
CA LYS A 145 2.60 26.98 -2.81
C LYS A 145 1.44 26.17 -3.40
N LYS A 146 1.67 25.46 -4.51
CA LYS A 146 0.66 24.61 -5.14
C LYS A 146 0.29 23.41 -4.28
N GLN A 147 1.28 22.71 -3.75
CA GLN A 147 1.10 21.47 -2.99
C GLN A 147 0.50 21.73 -1.60
N PHE A 148 0.92 22.81 -0.93
CA PHE A 148 0.59 23.12 0.47
C PHE A 148 -0.30 24.36 0.64
N SER A 149 -0.99 24.82 -0.41
CA SER A 149 -1.92 25.97 -0.39
C SER A 149 -2.87 26.02 0.82
N GLN A 150 -3.45 24.89 1.22
CA GLN A 150 -4.34 24.82 2.38
C GLN A 150 -3.60 24.95 3.72
N TYR A 151 -2.36 24.47 3.80
CA TYR A 151 -1.52 24.60 4.99
C TYR A 151 -1.13 26.06 5.19
N ILE A 152 -0.75 26.75 4.10
CA ILE A 152 -0.48 28.19 4.10
C ILE A 152 -1.74 28.96 4.52
N LYS A 153 -2.90 28.62 3.97
CA LYS A 153 -4.19 29.27 4.33
C LYS A 153 -4.53 29.11 5.81
N ASN A 154 -4.16 27.99 6.42
CA ASN A 154 -4.43 27.69 7.82
C ASN A 154 -3.24 27.99 8.74
N ASN A 155 -2.19 28.67 8.25
CA ASN A 155 -0.96 29.01 8.97
C ASN A 155 -0.26 27.82 9.63
N VAL A 156 -0.28 26.64 9.01
CA VAL A 156 0.41 25.45 9.50
C VAL A 156 1.81 25.39 8.90
N THR A 157 2.84 25.55 9.73
CA THR A 157 4.26 25.44 9.33
C THR A 157 4.81 24.04 9.61
N PRO A 158 5.93 23.65 8.96
CA PRO A 158 6.55 22.33 9.17
C PRO A 158 6.89 22.04 10.64
N ASP A 159 7.36 23.05 11.37
CA ASP A 159 7.81 22.89 12.76
C ASP A 159 6.63 22.78 13.74
N MET A 160 5.48 23.35 13.41
CA MET A 160 4.26 23.28 14.24
C MET A 160 3.47 21.97 14.08
N MET A 161 3.79 21.14 13.08
CA MET A 161 3.00 19.93 12.79
C MET A 161 3.03 18.92 13.94
N GLU A 162 4.19 18.73 14.57
CA GLU A 162 4.34 17.74 15.64
C GLU A 162 3.53 18.14 16.89
N GLU A 163 3.56 19.41 17.28
CA GLU A 163 2.81 19.93 18.42
C GLU A 163 1.30 19.86 18.19
N MET A 164 0.86 20.16 16.96
CA MET A 164 -0.55 20.06 16.56
C MET A 164 -1.09 18.64 16.75
N TYR A 165 -0.35 17.61 16.35
CA TYR A 165 -0.78 16.21 16.51
C TYR A 165 -0.70 15.73 17.95
N LYS A 166 0.31 16.15 18.74
CA LYS A 166 0.37 15.85 20.18
C LYS A 166 -0.85 16.40 20.93
N LYS A 167 -1.24 17.65 20.64
CA LYS A 167 -2.45 18.26 21.21
C LYS A 167 -3.72 17.53 20.80
N ALA A 168 -3.85 17.16 19.52
CA ALA A 168 -4.99 16.35 19.08
C ALA A 168 -5.08 15.01 19.83
N HIS A 169 -3.94 14.37 20.14
CA HIS A 169 -3.94 13.14 20.92
C HIS A 169 -4.37 13.33 22.39
N THR A 170 -4.02 14.44 23.04
CA THR A 170 -4.48 14.74 24.39
C THR A 170 -5.99 15.01 24.39
N ASP A 171 -6.46 15.84 23.47
CA ASP A 171 -7.88 16.24 23.37
C ASP A 171 -8.79 15.02 23.11
N ILE A 172 -8.36 14.08 22.25
CA ILE A 172 -9.09 12.83 21.97
C ILE A 172 -9.13 11.90 23.19
N ARG A 173 -8.07 11.88 24.00
CA ARG A 173 -8.03 11.07 25.23
C ARG A 173 -8.94 11.64 26.32
N GLU A 174 -9.05 12.96 26.39
CA GLU A 174 -9.91 13.65 27.36
C GLU A 174 -11.39 13.47 27.02
N ASN A 175 -11.78 13.59 25.74
CA ASN A 175 -13.18 13.52 25.32
C ASN A 175 -13.38 12.68 24.05
N PRO A 176 -13.50 11.34 24.16
CA PRO A 176 -13.68 10.46 23.01
C PRO A 176 -15.13 10.38 22.50
N VAL A 177 -16.07 11.08 23.14
CA VAL A 177 -17.51 10.97 22.85
C VAL A 177 -17.87 11.79 21.62
N TYR A 178 -18.51 11.14 20.65
CA TYR A 178 -18.99 11.78 19.42
C TYR A 178 -20.30 12.53 19.66
N GLU A 179 -20.27 13.86 19.53
CA GLU A 179 -21.49 14.68 19.52
C GLU A 179 -22.16 14.64 18.13
N LYS A 180 -23.40 14.18 18.09
CA LYS A 180 -24.20 14.16 16.85
C LYS A 180 -24.48 15.59 16.41
N LYS A 181 -24.13 15.91 15.16
CA LYS A 181 -24.50 17.19 14.55
C LYS A 181 -26.03 17.35 14.50
N PRO A 182 -26.57 18.55 14.77
CA PRO A 182 -28.00 18.80 14.64
C PRO A 182 -28.44 18.49 13.21
N LYS A 183 -29.57 17.78 13.07
CA LYS A 183 -30.15 17.49 11.75
C LYS A 183 -30.51 18.82 11.08
N ARG A 184 -29.94 19.07 9.90
CA ARG A 184 -30.36 20.21 9.06
C ARG A 184 -31.79 19.97 8.61
N GLU A 185 -32.69 20.90 8.93
CA GLU A 185 -34.05 20.92 8.37
C GLU A 185 -33.97 21.24 6.89
N VAL A 186 -33.99 20.21 6.05
CA VAL A 186 -34.12 20.38 4.61
C VAL A 186 -35.61 20.59 4.32
N LYS A 187 -36.01 21.84 4.05
CA LYS A 187 -37.36 22.12 3.54
C LYS A 187 -37.51 21.40 2.20
N LYS A 188 -38.35 20.35 2.15
CA LYS A 188 -38.78 19.75 0.88
C LYS A 188 -39.49 20.84 0.07
N LYS A 189 -38.89 21.28 -1.04
CA LYS A 189 -39.63 22.02 -2.05
C LYS A 189 -40.68 21.06 -2.62
N ARG A 190 -41.96 21.40 -2.43
CA ARG A 190 -43.07 20.82 -3.19
C ARG A 190 -42.99 21.24 -4.64
#